data_AF-A0AAN6G7M4-F1
#
_entry.id   AF-A0AAN6G7M4-F1
#
_cell.length_a   1.000
_cell.length_b   1.000
_cell.length_c   1.000
_cell.angle_alpha   90.00
_cell.angle_beta   90.00
_cell.angle_gamma   90.00
#
_symmetry.space_group_name_H-M   'P 1'
#
loop_
_entity.id
_entity.type
_entity.pdbx_description
1 polymer ?
#
loop_
_entity_poly.entity_id
_entity_poly.type
_entity_poly.pdbx_seq_one_letter_code
_entity_poly.pdbx_strand_id
1 'polypeptide(L)'
;MASVQHKLLRTANAPAGGPTETETLVCQALVDLENNVPELRAELRPLQISAATEIDVRGGKKAVAIFVPIPQQKAYRKVQQR
;
A
#
# COMPACT_ATOMS: atom_id res chain seq x y z
N MET A 1 4.90 -8.73 14.77
CA MET A 1 5.24 -7.52 13.98
C MET A 1 4.57 -7.67 12.62
N ALA A 2 4.01 -6.60 12.04
CA ALA A 2 3.47 -6.69 10.68
C ALA A 2 4.64 -6.91 9.71
N SER A 3 4.57 -7.94 8.88
CA SER A 3 5.56 -8.21 7.83
C SER A 3 5.11 -7.59 6.51
N VAL A 4 6.05 -7.25 5.65
CA VAL A 4 5.81 -6.80 4.27
C VAL A 4 4.82 -7.73 3.54
N GLN A 5 4.97 -9.04 3.74
CA GLN A 5 4.07 -10.06 3.16
C GLN A 5 2.63 -9.94 3.65
N HIS A 6 2.42 -9.51 4.90
CA HIS A 6 1.08 -9.36 5.47
C HIS A 6 0.33 -8.13 4.90
N LYS A 7 1.07 -7.18 4.31
CA LYS A 7 0.53 -5.98 3.67
C LYS A 7 0.14 -6.18 2.21
N LEU A 8 0.64 -7.21 1.55
CA LEU A 8 0.30 -7.52 0.17
C LEU A 8 -0.81 -8.56 0.10
N LEU A 9 -2.01 -8.16 -0.32
CA LEU A 9 -3.14 -9.05 -0.58
C LEU A 9 -3.47 -9.07 -2.07
N ARG A 10 -3.09 -10.13 -2.79
CA ARG A 10 -3.45 -10.29 -4.20
C ARG A 10 -4.96 -10.48 -4.35
N THR A 11 -5.67 -9.44 -4.80
CA THR A 11 -7.10 -9.49 -5.14
C THR A 11 -7.29 -9.83 -6.63
N ALA A 12 -8.53 -10.15 -7.05
CA ALA A 12 -8.85 -10.37 -8.46
C ALA A 12 -8.35 -9.18 -9.31
N ASN A 13 -7.60 -9.48 -10.38
CA ASN A 13 -6.85 -8.55 -11.26
C ASN A 13 -5.45 -8.10 -10.80
N ALA A 14 -4.92 -8.57 -9.66
CA ALA A 14 -3.52 -8.33 -9.34
C ALA A 14 -2.59 -9.11 -10.28
N PRO A 15 -1.38 -8.60 -10.61
CA PRO A 15 -0.42 -9.31 -11.44
C PRO A 15 -0.11 -10.70 -10.87
N ALA A 16 -0.20 -11.73 -11.72
CA ALA A 16 0.15 -13.09 -11.34
C ALA A 16 1.69 -13.21 -11.26
N GLY A 17 2.25 -13.05 -10.05
CA GLY A 17 3.68 -13.10 -9.80
C GLY A 17 4.05 -12.78 -8.36
N GLY A 18 5.33 -13.01 -8.02
CA GLY A 18 5.90 -12.60 -6.74
C GLY A 18 5.82 -11.08 -6.51
N PRO A 19 6.04 -10.59 -5.27
CA PRO A 19 6.06 -9.16 -4.98
C PRO A 19 7.10 -8.47 -5.86
N THR A 20 6.69 -7.42 -6.57
CA THR A 20 7.62 -6.54 -7.29
C THR A 20 8.41 -5.68 -6.31
N GLU A 21 9.52 -5.10 -6.76
CA GLU A 21 10.34 -4.21 -5.93
C GLU A 21 9.52 -3.00 -5.44
N THR A 22 8.71 -2.39 -6.32
CA THR A 22 7.82 -1.28 -5.97
C THR A 22 6.79 -1.67 -4.92
N GLU A 23 6.18 -2.85 -5.05
CA GLU A 23 5.25 -3.38 -4.04
C GLU A 23 5.94 -3.60 -2.69
N THR A 24 7.16 -4.12 -2.71
CA THR A 24 7.97 -4.37 -1.51
C THR A 24 8.31 -3.07 -0.81
N LEU A 25 8.74 -2.04 -1.55
CA LEU A 25 9.04 -0.72 -1.02
C LEU A 25 7.82 -0.06 -0.40
N VAL A 26 6.65 -0.10 -1.07
CA VAL A 26 5.41 0.48 -0.53
C VAL A 26 4.96 -0.27 0.72
N CYS A 27 5.03 -1.61 0.73
CA CYS A 27 4.68 -2.41 1.90
C CYS A 27 5.62 -2.14 3.09
N GLN A 28 6.92 -1.97 2.84
CA GLN A 28 7.88 -1.61 3.88
C GLN A 28 7.56 -0.23 4.46
N ALA A 29 7.29 0.77 3.62
CA ALA A 29 6.92 2.11 4.06
C ALA A 29 5.65 2.10 4.93
N LEU A 30 4.66 1.26 4.62
CA LEU A 30 3.46 1.09 5.45
C LEU A 30 3.78 0.48 6.83
N VAL A 31 4.69 -0.50 6.89
CA VAL A 31 5.13 -1.09 8.16
C VAL A 31 5.90 -0.06 9.01
N ASP A 32 6.73 0.76 8.37
CA ASP A 32 7.48 1.81 9.06
C ASP A 32 6.54 2.90 9.60
N LEU A 33 5.52 3.29 8.84
CA LEU A 33 4.46 4.20 9.30
C LEU A 33 3.69 3.65 10.51
N GLU A 34 3.39 2.36 10.53
CA GLU A 34 2.76 1.71 11.69
C GLU A 34 3.61 1.74 12.96
N ASN A 35 4.94 1.63 12.80
CA ASN A 35 5.86 1.60 13.92
C ASN A 35 6.17 3.01 14.43
N ASN A 36 6.26 3.99 13.53
CA ASN A 36 6.67 5.35 13.85
C ASN A 36 5.51 6.29 14.22
N VAL A 37 4.27 5.98 13.82
CA VAL A 37 3.10 6.84 14.05
C VAL A 37 2.03 6.10 14.88
N PRO A 38 2.07 6.20 16.22
CA PRO A 38 1.19 5.45 17.12
C PRO A 38 -0.31 5.67 16.87
N GLU A 39 -0.71 6.89 16.51
CA GLU A 39 -2.11 7.23 16.22
C GLU A 39 -2.65 6.59 14.94
N LEU A 40 -1.78 6.29 13.97
CA LEU A 40 -2.16 5.64 12.71
C LEU A 40 -2.08 4.11 12.80
N ARG A 41 -1.34 3.57 13.77
CA ARG A 41 -1.07 2.14 13.90
C ARG A 41 -2.34 1.29 13.96
N ALA A 42 -3.37 1.73 14.67
CA ALA A 42 -4.63 0.99 14.79
C ALA A 42 -5.41 0.94 13.47
N GLU A 43 -5.35 2.03 12.69
CA GLU A 43 -6.04 2.14 11.41
C GLU A 43 -5.28 1.46 10.28
N LEU A 44 -3.95 1.54 10.28
CA LEU A 44 -3.08 0.96 9.25
C LEU A 44 -2.92 -0.56 9.40
N ARG A 45 -2.87 -1.10 10.62
CA ARG A 45 -2.68 -2.54 10.89
C ARG A 45 -3.54 -3.47 10.02
N PRO A 46 -4.88 -3.28 9.92
CA PRO A 46 -5.74 -4.14 9.10
C PRO A 46 -5.69 -3.84 7.59
N LEU A 47 -5.05 -2.74 7.17
CA LEU A 47 -5.02 -2.33 5.78
C LEU A 47 -3.97 -3.08 4.98
N GLN A 48 -4.34 -3.42 3.75
CA GLN A 48 -3.55 -4.17 2.79
C GLN A 48 -3.65 -3.51 1.41
N ILE A 49 -2.64 -3.73 0.59
CA ILE A 49 -2.59 -3.27 -0.79
C ILE A 49 -2.68 -4.47 -1.74
N SER A 50 -3.32 -4.24 -2.89
CA SER A 50 -3.48 -5.24 -3.95
C SER A 50 -2.30 -5.30 -4.91
N ALA A 51 -1.80 -4.13 -5.28
CA ALA A 51 -0.66 -3.94 -6.17
C ALA A 51 -0.14 -2.50 -6.05
N ALA A 52 1.10 -2.28 -6.47
CA ALA A 52 1.68 -0.95 -6.61
C ALA A 52 2.50 -0.86 -7.90
N THR A 53 2.20 0.11 -8.74
CA THR A 53 2.87 0.29 -10.04
C THR A 53 3.38 1.71 -10.19
N GLU A 54 4.58 1.85 -10.75
CA GLU A 54 5.08 3.16 -11.19
C GLU A 54 4.46 3.53 -12.54
N ILE A 55 4.04 4.79 -12.65
CA ILE A 55 3.48 5.38 -13.86
C ILE A 55 4.19 6.70 -14.16
N ASP A 56 4.53 6.90 -15.43
CA ASP A 56 5.06 8.19 -15.89
C ASP A 56 3.90 9.17 -16.12
N VAL A 57 4.02 10.36 -15.54
CA VAL A 57 3.05 11.46 -15.68
C VAL A 57 3.65 12.60 -16.48
N ARG A 58 2.77 13.42 -17.09
CA ARG A 58 3.18 14.56 -17.92
C ARG A 58 4.15 15.49 -17.16
N GLY A 59 5.15 15.98 -17.86
CA GLY A 59 6.17 16.86 -17.30
C GLY A 59 7.36 16.13 -16.67
N GLY A 60 7.64 14.89 -17.08
CA GLY A 60 8.83 14.14 -16.67
C GLY A 60 8.80 13.68 -15.21
N LYS A 61 7.62 13.61 -14.60
CA LYS A 61 7.44 13.15 -13.23
C LYS A 61 7.03 11.67 -13.23
N LYS A 62 7.44 10.95 -12.19
CA LYS A 62 6.96 9.59 -11.91
C LYS A 62 5.96 9.64 -10.76
N ALA A 63 4.91 8.85 -10.84
CA ALA A 63 3.94 8.66 -9.77
C ALA A 63 3.80 7.18 -9.45
N VAL A 64 3.48 6.87 -8.20
CA VAL A 64 3.20 5.50 -7.76
C VAL A 64 1.69 5.35 -7.62
N ALA A 65 1.11 4.47 -8.42
CA ALA A 65 -0.30 4.08 -8.31
C ALA A 65 -0.43 2.88 -7.37
N ILE A 66 -1.15 3.07 -6.26
CA ILE A 66 -1.39 2.03 -5.26
C ILE A 66 -2.84 1.54 -5.40
N PHE A 67 -3.00 0.25 -5.65
CA PHE A 67 -4.29 -0.42 -5.74
C PHE A 67 -4.64 -0.99 -4.37
N VAL A 68 -5.86 -0.72 -3.90
CA VAL A 68 -6.36 -1.18 -2.60
C VAL A 68 -7.60 -2.04 -2.75
N PRO A 69 -7.83 -3.04 -1.89
CA PRO A 69 -9.07 -3.80 -1.88
C PRO A 69 -10.28 -2.88 -1.65
N ILE A 70 -11.32 -3.03 -2.47
CA ILE A 70 -12.54 -2.20 -2.41
C ILE A 70 -13.15 -2.14 -0.99
N PRO A 71 -13.27 -3.26 -0.23
CA PRO A 71 -13.80 -3.21 1.13
C PRO A 71 -13.00 -2.30 2.08
N GLN A 72 -11.70 -2.11 1.82
CA GLN A 72 -10.80 -1.29 2.64
C GLN A 72 -10.71 0.16 2.15
N GLN A 73 -11.30 0.50 1.00
CA GLN A 73 -11.21 1.84 0.39
C GLN A 73 -11.68 2.96 1.33
N LYS A 74 -12.75 2.74 2.10
CA LYS A 74 -13.28 3.73 3.04
C LYS A 74 -12.30 4.05 4.17
N ALA A 75 -11.56 3.05 4.64
CA ALA A 75 -10.55 3.23 5.68
C ALA A 75 -9.33 3.96 5.13
N TYR A 76 -8.87 3.61 3.92
CA TYR A 76 -7.81 4.36 3.23
C TYR A 76 -8.15 5.84 3.04
N ARG A 77 -9.39 6.17 2.68
CA ARG A 77 -9.82 7.58 2.54
C ARG A 77 -9.77 8.38 3.84
N LYS A 78 -9.91 7.74 5.01
CA LYS A 78 -9.80 8.43 6.31
C LYS A 78 -8.35 8.81 6.62
N VAL A 79 -7.40 7.92 6.35
CA VAL A 79 -5.98 8.16 6.62
C VAL A 79 -5.30 9.00 5.54
N GLN A 80 -5.85 9.05 4.32
CA GLN A 80 -5.22 9.67 3.14
C GLN A 80 -4.81 11.15 3.31
N GLN A 81 -5.47 11.90 4.19
CA GLN A 81 -5.15 13.32 4.40
C GLN A 81 -3.93 13.57 5.30
N ARG A 82 -3.46 12.54 6.00
CA ARG A 82 -2.30 12.63 6.90
C ARG A 82 -1.03 12.30 6.15
#